data_AF-A0A3D2W067-F1
#
_entry.id   AF-A0A3D2W067-F1
#
_cell.length_a   1.000
_cell.length_b   1.000
_cell.length_c   1.000
_cell.angle_alpha   90.00
_cell.angle_beta   90.00
_cell.angle_gamma   90.00
#
_symmetry.space_group_name_H-M   'P 1'
#
loop_
_entity.id
_entity.type
_entity.pdbx_description
1 polymer ?
#
loop_
_entity_poly.entity_id
_entity_poly.type
_entity_poly.pdbx_seq_one_letter_code
_entity_poly.pdbx_strand_id
1 'polypeptide(L)'
;MKLEDALAQLARETARARTRLMLERGLRASFPLLVVMGVWACLALAGVHALTPPMAQSLSALAALCVFAFLLAGASRNWRAPSEDEARARLALDSRLDPGAFETLRDQPSH
;
A
#
# COMPACT_ATOMS: atom_id res chain seq x y z
N MET A 1 -9.50 -13.64 -32.55
CA MET A 1 -9.41 -12.64 -31.44
C MET A 1 -8.60 -11.47 -31.96
N LYS A 2 -9.06 -10.24 -31.78
CA LYS A 2 -8.35 -9.05 -32.28
C LYS A 2 -7.16 -8.74 -31.36
N LEU A 3 -6.06 -8.30 -31.94
CA LEU A 3 -4.86 -7.86 -31.22
C LEU A 3 -5.20 -6.78 -30.16
N GLU A 4 -6.15 -5.91 -30.49
CA GLU A 4 -6.68 -4.86 -29.61
C GLU A 4 -7.31 -5.42 -28.32
N ASP A 5 -8.03 -6.55 -28.41
CA ASP A 5 -8.65 -7.18 -27.24
C ASP A 5 -7.59 -7.76 -26.29
N ALA A 6 -6.51 -8.32 -26.86
CA ALA A 6 -5.39 -8.86 -26.10
C ALA A 6 -4.60 -7.76 -25.37
N LEU A 7 -4.34 -6.63 -26.04
CA LEU A 7 -3.69 -5.46 -25.43
C LEU A 7 -4.56 -4.85 -24.33
N ALA A 8 -5.88 -4.74 -24.54
CA ALA A 8 -6.81 -4.24 -23.52
C ALA A 8 -6.90 -5.17 -22.31
N GLN A 9 -6.83 -6.48 -22.50
CA GLN A 9 -6.77 -7.44 -21.41
C GLN A 9 -5.46 -7.33 -20.62
N LEU A 10 -4.32 -7.20 -21.30
CA LEU A 10 -3.01 -7.00 -20.68
C LEU A 10 -2.93 -5.72 -19.84
N ALA A 11 -3.51 -4.62 -20.35
CA ALA A 11 -3.60 -3.35 -19.62
C ALA A 11 -4.45 -3.46 -18.34
N ARG A 12 -5.54 -4.24 -18.37
CA ARG A 12 -6.37 -4.50 -17.18
C ARG A 12 -5.63 -5.34 -16.14
N GLU A 13 -4.86 -6.32 -16.57
CA GLU A 13 -4.09 -7.17 -15.65
C GLU A 13 -2.90 -6.44 -15.03
N THR A 14 -2.17 -5.62 -15.79
CA THR A 14 -1.12 -4.76 -15.24
C THR A 14 -1.67 -3.76 -14.22
N ALA A 15 -2.84 -3.15 -14.49
CA ALA A 15 -3.51 -2.27 -13.54
C ALA A 15 -3.89 -3.01 -12.25
N ARG A 16 -4.43 -4.24 -12.32
CA ARG A 16 -4.75 -5.05 -11.14
C ARG A 16 -3.50 -5.42 -10.33
N ALA A 17 -2.42 -5.82 -10.99
CA ALA A 17 -1.14 -6.13 -10.34
C ALA A 17 -0.57 -4.90 -9.61
N ARG A 18 -0.65 -3.71 -10.23
CA ARG A 18 -0.26 -2.44 -9.63
C ARG A 18 -1.09 -2.11 -8.39
N THR A 19 -2.41 -2.30 -8.45
CA THR A 19 -3.29 -2.04 -7.29
C THR A 19 -2.96 -2.99 -6.13
N ARG A 20 -2.68 -4.27 -6.40
CA ARG A 20 -2.23 -5.22 -5.38
C ARG A 20 -0.89 -4.83 -4.77
N LEU A 21 0.07 -4.40 -5.58
CA LEU A 21 1.35 -3.83 -5.13
C LEU A 21 1.16 -2.60 -4.23
N MET A 22 0.29 -1.67 -4.62
CA MET A 22 -0.04 -0.49 -3.82
C MET A 22 -0.69 -0.88 -2.49
N LEU A 23 -1.62 -1.84 -2.51
CA LEU A 23 -2.24 -2.36 -1.30
C LEU A 23 -1.24 -3.05 -0.38
N GLU A 24 -0.39 -3.94 -0.87
CA GLU A 24 0.63 -4.62 -0.06
C GLU A 24 1.62 -3.64 0.57
N ARG A 25 2.15 -2.70 -0.24
CA ARG A 25 3.08 -1.67 0.26
C ARG A 25 2.37 -0.74 1.25
N GLY A 26 1.12 -0.38 0.97
CA GLY A 26 0.35 0.49 1.85
C GLY A 26 -0.09 -0.19 3.14
N LEU A 27 -0.45 -1.47 3.11
CA LEU A 27 -0.75 -2.25 4.29
C LEU A 27 0.50 -2.41 5.15
N ARG A 28 1.66 -2.72 4.54
CA ARG A 28 2.91 -2.86 5.28
C ARG A 28 3.37 -1.53 5.91
N ALA A 29 3.22 -0.42 5.20
CA ALA A 29 3.57 0.91 5.72
C ALA A 29 2.60 1.38 6.82
N SER A 30 1.32 1.02 6.74
CA SER A 30 0.29 1.39 7.72
C SER A 30 0.11 0.36 8.85
N PHE A 31 0.66 -0.84 8.74
CA PHE A 31 0.59 -1.87 9.77
C PHE A 31 1.00 -1.38 11.17
N PRO A 32 2.17 -0.72 11.38
CA PRO A 32 2.51 -0.22 12.72
C PRO A 32 1.51 0.82 13.24
N LEU A 33 0.94 1.65 12.36
CA LEU A 33 -0.11 2.61 12.71
C LEU A 33 -1.38 1.89 13.21
N LEU A 34 -1.82 0.85 12.50
CA LEU A 34 -2.98 0.05 12.86
C LEU A 34 -2.78 -0.69 14.19
N VAL A 35 -1.57 -1.22 14.43
CA VAL A 35 -1.23 -1.86 15.71
C VAL A 35 -1.28 -0.86 16.85
N VAL A 36 -0.64 0.30 16.72
CA VAL A 36 -0.66 1.35 17.75
C VAL A 36 -2.09 1.82 18.02
N MET A 37 -2.88 2.01 16.97
CA MET A 37 -4.29 2.41 17.09
C MET A 37 -5.12 1.34 17.81
N GLY A 38 -4.90 0.06 17.51
CA GLY A 38 -5.56 -1.05 18.19
C GLY A 38 -5.21 -1.13 19.67
N VAL A 39 -3.92 -1.03 20.01
CA VAL A 39 -3.46 -1.01 21.41
C VAL A 39 -4.06 0.16 22.17
N TRP A 40 -4.06 1.35 21.57
CA TRP A 40 -4.67 2.55 22.16
C TRP A 40 -6.17 2.38 22.38
N ALA A 41 -6.90 1.83 21.41
CA ALA A 41 -8.32 1.56 21.53
C ALA A 41 -8.62 0.53 22.63
N CYS A 42 -7.83 -0.53 22.76
CA CYS A 42 -7.96 -1.52 23.84
C CYS A 42 -7.75 -0.87 25.22
N LEU A 43 -6.75 -0.02 25.38
CA LEU A 43 -6.52 0.73 26.62
C LEU A 43 -7.70 1.63 26.97
N ALA A 44 -8.27 2.32 25.96
CA ALA A 44 -9.43 3.16 26.15
C ALA A 44 -10.69 2.37 26.54
N LEU A 45 -10.96 1.26 25.86
CA LEU A 45 -12.12 0.38 26.14
C LEU A 45 -11.99 -0.35 27.48
N ALA A 46 -10.78 -0.70 27.89
CA ALA A 46 -10.51 -1.30 29.20
C ALA A 46 -10.72 -0.33 30.37
N GLY A 47 -11.06 0.93 30.10
CA GLY A 47 -11.35 1.93 31.15
C GLY A 47 -10.10 2.42 31.86
N VAL A 48 -8.90 2.21 31.31
CA VAL A 48 -7.63 2.70 31.89
C VAL A 48 -7.69 4.22 32.06
N HIS A 49 -8.36 4.92 31.14
CA HIS A 49 -8.55 6.37 31.24
C HIS A 49 -9.42 6.80 32.42
N ALA A 50 -10.37 5.96 32.87
CA ALA A 50 -11.21 6.26 34.03
C ALA A 50 -10.43 6.12 35.36
N LEU A 51 -9.32 5.37 35.35
CA LEU A 51 -8.44 5.19 36.51
C LEU A 51 -7.31 6.22 36.56
N THR A 52 -7.10 6.99 35.49
CA THR A 52 -6.00 7.95 35.39
C THR A 52 -6.44 9.39 35.70
N PRO A 53 -5.58 10.19 36.37
CA PRO A 53 -5.83 11.62 36.54
C PRO A 53 -6.00 12.33 35.19
N PRO A 54 -6.82 13.39 35.10
CA PRO A 54 -7.10 14.10 33.84
C PRO A 54 -5.82 14.63 33.15
N MET A 55 -4.80 15.06 33.92
CA MET A 55 -3.50 15.43 33.37
C MET A 55 -2.79 14.27 32.67
N ALA A 56 -2.82 13.07 33.24
CA ALA A 56 -2.22 11.88 32.65
C ALA A 56 -2.96 11.47 31.38
N GLN A 57 -4.29 11.63 31.37
CA GLN A 57 -5.12 11.42 30.17
C GLN A 57 -4.71 12.40 29.04
N SER A 58 -4.59 13.69 29.32
CA SER A 58 -4.14 14.69 28.32
C SER A 58 -2.73 14.41 27.81
N LEU A 59 -1.79 14.04 28.69
CA LEU A 59 -0.42 13.70 28.30
C LEU A 59 -0.39 12.46 27.40
N SER A 60 -1.16 11.44 27.76
CA SER A 60 -1.23 10.19 26.99
C SER A 60 -1.84 10.42 25.61
N ALA A 61 -2.88 11.26 25.50
CA ALA A 61 -3.47 11.64 24.22
C ALA A 61 -2.49 12.43 23.35
N LEU A 62 -1.73 13.36 23.94
CA LEU A 62 -0.68 14.11 23.23
C LEU A 62 0.42 13.17 22.72
N ALA A 63 0.87 12.23 23.55
CA ALA A 63 1.85 11.22 23.16
C ALA A 63 1.34 10.34 22.02
N ALA A 64 0.10 9.85 22.10
CA ALA A 64 -0.54 9.08 21.03
C ALA A 64 -0.60 9.89 19.72
N LEU A 65 -0.99 11.16 19.79
CA LEU A 65 -1.03 12.04 18.63
C LEU A 65 0.35 12.22 17.99
N CYS A 66 1.41 12.42 18.78
CA CYS A 66 2.77 12.49 18.28
C CYS A 66 3.22 11.20 17.59
N VAL A 67 2.90 10.03 18.18
CA VAL A 67 3.21 8.72 17.57
C VAL A 67 2.46 8.55 16.24
N PHE A 68 1.17 8.87 16.19
CA PHE A 68 0.40 8.82 14.96
C PHE A 68 0.99 9.74 13.88
N ALA A 69 1.31 10.99 14.22
CA ALA A 69 1.91 11.93 13.28
C ALA A 69 3.27 11.45 12.76
N PHE A 70 4.12 10.90 13.63
CA PHE A 70 5.41 10.34 13.25
C PHE A 70 5.26 9.15 12.29
N LEU A 71 4.34 8.23 12.59
CA LEU A 71 4.07 7.07 11.73
C LEU A 71 3.46 7.48 10.39
N LEU A 72 2.57 8.48 10.37
CA LEU A 72 2.02 9.05 9.13
C LEU A 72 3.10 9.71 8.27
N ALA A 73 3.99 10.47 8.89
CA ALA A 73 5.12 11.10 8.22
C ALA A 73 6.13 10.08 7.69
N GLY A 74 6.37 9.00 8.45
CA GLY A 74 7.21 7.88 8.01
C GLY A 74 6.60 7.13 6.83
N ALA A 75 5.30 6.83 6.91
CA ALA A 75 4.56 6.16 5.84
C ALA A 75 4.53 7.01 4.56
N SER A 76 4.31 8.33 4.67
CA SER A 76 4.30 9.23 3.50
C SER A 76 5.69 9.42 2.90
N ARG A 77 6.74 9.53 3.73
CA ARG A 77 8.14 9.63 3.25
C ARG A 77 8.63 8.37 2.55
N ASN A 78 8.24 7.20 3.05
CA ASN A 78 8.58 5.92 2.42
C ASN A 78 7.61 5.52 1.31
N TRP A 79 6.55 6.29 1.07
CA TRP A 79 5.60 6.03 -0.01
C TRP A 79 6.21 6.38 -1.36
N ARG A 80 6.71 5.36 -2.06
CA ARG A 80 7.01 5.45 -3.50
C ARG A 80 5.86 4.79 -4.26
N ALA A 81 5.18 5.56 -5.09
CA ALA A 81 4.20 5.02 -6.01
C ALA A 81 4.88 3.97 -6.91
N PRO A 82 4.33 2.74 -7.03
CA PRO A 82 4.93 1.71 -7.88
C PRO A 82 4.92 2.20 -9.32
N SER A 83 6.10 2.12 -9.96
CA SER A 83 6.29 2.47 -11.36
C SER A 83 5.66 1.41 -12.27
N GLU A 84 5.37 1.78 -13.52
CA GLU A 84 4.83 0.82 -14.49
C GLU A 84 5.78 -0.35 -14.75
N ASP A 85 7.08 -0.12 -14.68
CA ASP A 85 8.09 -1.16 -14.91
C ASP A 85 8.11 -2.20 -13.79
N GLU A 86 7.92 -1.80 -12.52
CA GLU A 86 7.77 -2.73 -11.39
C GLU A 86 6.49 -3.57 -11.51
N ALA A 87 5.39 -2.98 -11.99
CA ALA A 87 4.13 -3.69 -12.18
C ALA A 87 4.22 -4.73 -13.31
N ARG A 88 4.94 -4.40 -14.41
CA ARG A 88 5.18 -5.33 -15.51
C ARG A 88 6.14 -6.46 -15.12
N ALA A 89 7.21 -6.17 -14.37
CA ALA A 89 8.13 -7.19 -13.88
C ALA A 89 7.42 -8.22 -12.98
N ARG A 90 6.48 -7.77 -12.15
CA ARG A 90 5.68 -8.67 -11.30
C ARG A 90 4.66 -9.48 -12.10
N LEU A 91 4.06 -8.89 -13.14
CA LEU A 91 3.18 -9.61 -14.07
C LEU A 91 3.94 -10.67 -14.90
N ALA A 92 5.17 -10.37 -15.33
CA ALA A 92 6.04 -11.32 -16.02
C ALA A 92 6.38 -12.54 -15.14
N LEU A 93 6.67 -12.30 -13.85
CA LEU A 93 6.88 -13.34 -12.84
C LEU A 93 5.62 -14.18 -12.60
N ASP A 94 4.46 -13.53 -12.39
CA ASP A 94 3.19 -14.22 -12.09
C ASP A 94 2.65 -15.02 -13.29
N SER A 95 2.81 -14.50 -14.51
CA SER A 95 2.31 -15.14 -15.74
C SER A 95 3.33 -16.04 -16.43
N ARG A 96 4.54 -16.21 -15.88
CA ARG A 96 5.69 -16.89 -16.52
C ARG A 96 5.94 -16.40 -17.95
N LEU A 97 5.67 -15.12 -18.20
CA LEU A 97 5.90 -14.49 -19.50
C LEU A 97 7.29 -13.84 -19.46
N ASP A 98 8.08 -14.08 -20.50
CA ASP A 98 9.40 -13.49 -20.66
C ASP A 98 9.27 -11.95 -20.74
N PRO A 99 10.00 -11.14 -19.95
CA PRO A 99 9.97 -9.68 -20.05
C PRO A 99 10.12 -9.14 -21.48
N GLY A 100 10.90 -9.85 -22.32
CA GLY A 100 11.07 -9.52 -23.74
C GLY A 100 9.81 -9.68 -24.62
N ALA A 101 8.81 -10.44 -24.16
CA ALA A 101 7.52 -10.56 -24.84
C ALA A 101 6.69 -9.26 -24.74
N PHE A 102 6.89 -8.46 -23.68
CA PHE A 102 6.22 -7.18 -23.53
C PHE A 102 6.87 -6.07 -24.36
N GLU A 103 8.19 -6.11 -24.55
CA GLU A 103 8.90 -5.20 -25.45
C GLU A 103 8.54 -5.45 -26.91
N THR A 104 8.47 -6.72 -27.33
CA THR A 104 8.07 -7.10 -28.70
C THR A 104 6.61 -6.75 -29.02
N LEU A 105 5.70 -6.76 -28.05
CA LEU A 105 4.33 -6.26 -28.21
C LEU A 105 4.24 -4.73 -28.29
N ARG A 106 5.20 -4.00 -27.69
CA ARG A 106 5.28 -2.53 -27.77
C ARG A 106 5.87 -2.06 -29.09
N ASP A 107 6.74 -2.86 -29.69
CA ASP A 107 7.41 -2.56 -30.96
C ASP A 107 6.57 -2.91 -32.20
N GLN A 108 5.39 -3.52 -32.03
CA GLN A 108 4.48 -3.73 -33.16
C GLN A 108 3.72 -2.43 -33.48
N PRO A 109 3.92 -1.83 -34.68
CA PRO A 109 3.11 -0.71 -35.11
C PRO A 109 1.66 -1.20 -35.28
N SER A 110 0.72 -0.45 -34.69
CA SER A 110 -0.71 -0.62 -34.92
C SER A 110 -1.00 -0.43 -36.40
N HIS A 111 -1.16 -1.53 -37.13
CA HIS A 111 -1.59 -1.58 -38.53
C HIS A 111 -3.02 -2.13 -38.62
#